data_AF-A0A0B6EX39-F1
#
_entry.id   AF-A0A0B6EX39-F1
#
_cell.length_a   1.000
_cell.length_b   1.000
_cell.length_c   1.000
_cell.angle_alpha   90.00
_cell.angle_beta   90.00
_cell.angle_gamma   90.00
#
_symmetry.space_group_name_H-M   'P 1'
#
loop_
_entity.id
_entity.type
_entity.pdbx_description
1 polymer ?
#
loop_
_entity_poly.entity_id
_entity_poly.type
_entity_poly.pdbx_seq_one_letter_code
_entity_poly.pdbx_strand_id
1 'polypeptide(L)'
;MLKIKLKNWQRPVLLVSVLLGLALSGCGFFDGLDQMAEASPSGNIAVSLDQTGGVTVHMIACDIQVESVELLIQSTIPGDPPLSERINLEHPQGGYVELRLPASTTNNPPVLNSLIADPQLEFWVNPITYKGGEDEHRFVPELSGITIAEVENHPRGSLLVQNYVAGTHDPITLDEVTLDAFKDGPANSRPPGCTVE
;
A
#
# COMPACT_ATOMS: atom_id res chain seq x y z
N MET A 1 -45.03 -18.54 -76.67
CA MET A 1 -43.95 -19.33 -77.27
C MET A 1 -42.71 -18.44 -77.43
N LEU A 2 -41.67 -18.64 -76.63
CA LEU A 2 -40.26 -18.72 -77.05
C LEU A 2 -39.41 -18.99 -75.78
N LYS A 3 -38.83 -20.19 -75.69
CA LYS A 3 -37.73 -20.51 -74.77
C LYS A 3 -36.43 -20.28 -75.54
N ILE A 4 -35.47 -19.58 -74.95
CA ILE A 4 -34.05 -19.83 -75.22
C ILE A 4 -33.33 -19.93 -73.87
N LYS A 5 -32.78 -21.11 -73.63
CA LYS A 5 -31.85 -21.46 -72.54
C LYS A 5 -30.41 -21.18 -72.99
N LEU A 6 -29.52 -21.21 -72.00
CA LEU A 6 -28.08 -21.58 -72.01
C LEU A 6 -27.17 -20.39 -71.71
N LYS A 7 -26.06 -20.48 -70.96
CA LYS A 7 -25.44 -21.53 -70.13
C LYS A 7 -24.13 -20.93 -69.61
N ASN A 8 -23.69 -21.43 -68.44
CA ASN A 8 -22.36 -21.38 -67.83
C ASN A 8 -21.92 -20.09 -67.13
N TRP A 9 -21.60 -20.11 -65.83
CA TRP A 9 -20.54 -20.83 -65.08
C TRP A 9 -19.26 -19.99 -65.03
N GLN A 10 -19.04 -19.29 -63.91
CA GLN A 10 -17.73 -19.11 -63.27
C GLN A 10 -17.90 -18.33 -61.95
N ARG A 11 -17.70 -19.02 -60.83
CA ARG A 11 -17.29 -18.41 -59.56
C ARG A 11 -15.76 -18.31 -59.56
N PRO A 12 -15.21 -17.27 -58.93
CA PRO A 12 -14.18 -17.46 -57.92
C PRO A 12 -14.65 -16.79 -56.62
N VAL A 13 -14.91 -17.57 -55.55
CA VAL A 13 -13.95 -17.75 -54.44
C VAL A 13 -13.46 -16.38 -53.92
N LEU A 14 -14.25 -15.77 -53.05
CA LEU A 14 -13.79 -14.73 -52.16
C LEU A 14 -13.01 -15.41 -51.04
N LEU A 15 -11.68 -15.26 -51.05
CA LEU A 15 -10.82 -15.55 -49.91
C LEU A 15 -11.28 -14.68 -48.73
N VAL A 16 -11.79 -15.30 -47.68
CA VAL A 16 -11.82 -14.69 -46.35
C VAL A 16 -10.67 -15.32 -45.57
N SER A 17 -9.52 -14.65 -45.61
CA SER A 17 -8.41 -14.89 -44.68
C SER A 17 -8.55 -13.88 -43.55
N VAL A 18 -9.20 -14.29 -42.46
CA VAL A 18 -9.12 -13.56 -41.18
C VAL A 18 -8.60 -14.54 -40.12
N LEU A 19 -7.29 -14.44 -39.93
CA LEU A 19 -6.55 -14.56 -38.68
C LEU A 19 -7.02 -15.62 -37.66
N LEU A 20 -6.33 -16.75 -37.72
CA LEU A 20 -5.95 -17.53 -36.55
C LEU A 20 -5.07 -16.63 -35.66
N GLY A 21 -5.61 -16.19 -34.53
CA GLY A 21 -4.88 -15.52 -33.45
C GLY A 21 -5.10 -16.30 -32.16
N LEU A 22 -4.06 -17.04 -31.77
CA LEU A 22 -3.92 -17.84 -30.55
C LEU A 22 -4.73 -17.32 -29.34
N ALA A 23 -5.84 -17.99 -29.01
CA ALA A 23 -6.35 -18.05 -27.65
C ALA A 23 -5.50 -19.07 -26.87
N LEU A 24 -4.23 -18.74 -26.65
CA LEU A 24 -3.51 -19.30 -25.52
C LEU A 24 -3.99 -18.52 -24.31
N SER A 25 -4.85 -19.17 -23.54
CA SER A 25 -5.19 -18.82 -22.17
C SER A 25 -3.91 -18.50 -21.40
N GLY A 26 -3.61 -17.21 -21.29
CA GLY A 26 -2.63 -16.74 -20.32
C GLY A 26 -3.17 -17.05 -18.94
N CYS A 27 -2.45 -17.87 -18.18
CA CYS A 27 -2.52 -17.82 -16.73
C CYS A 27 -1.94 -16.47 -16.30
N GLY A 28 -2.73 -15.41 -16.45
CA GLY A 28 -2.49 -14.15 -15.79
C GLY A 28 -2.73 -14.39 -14.31
N PHE A 29 -1.67 -14.37 -13.51
CA PHE A 29 -1.78 -14.13 -12.07
C PHE A 29 -2.42 -12.75 -11.89
N PHE A 30 -3.73 -12.73 -11.72
CA PHE A 30 -4.53 -11.56 -11.36
C PHE A 30 -5.27 -11.87 -10.05
N ASP A 31 -4.55 -12.26 -8.99
CA ASP A 31 -5.14 -12.36 -7.64
C ASP A 31 -5.10 -11.02 -6.89
N GLY A 32 -4.49 -9.98 -7.46
CA GLY A 32 -4.24 -8.71 -6.77
C GLY A 32 -5.10 -7.53 -7.21
N LEU A 33 -5.81 -7.58 -8.34
CA LEU A 33 -6.50 -6.39 -8.88
C LEU A 33 -7.99 -6.29 -8.49
N ASP A 34 -8.67 -7.42 -8.24
CA ASP A 34 -10.09 -7.41 -7.83
C ASP A 34 -10.30 -7.16 -6.33
N GLN A 35 -9.29 -7.32 -5.47
CA GLN A 35 -9.39 -6.95 -4.05
C GLN A 35 -9.19 -5.44 -3.79
N MET A 36 -8.70 -4.69 -4.77
CA MET A 36 -8.30 -3.28 -4.58
C MET A 36 -9.37 -2.26 -5.00
N ALA A 37 -10.48 -2.71 -5.57
CA ALA A 37 -11.61 -1.86 -5.94
C ALA A 37 -12.61 -1.60 -4.78
N GLU A 38 -12.47 -2.32 -3.65
CA GLU A 38 -13.40 -2.27 -2.50
C GLU A 38 -12.72 -1.93 -1.16
N ALA A 39 -11.48 -1.43 -1.17
CA ALA A 39 -10.76 -1.11 0.05
C ALA A 39 -11.26 0.25 0.62
N SER A 40 -11.77 0.25 1.86
CA SER A 40 -12.29 1.46 2.52
C SER A 40 -11.26 2.01 3.51
N PRO A 41 -10.51 3.07 3.17
CA PRO A 41 -9.51 3.60 4.08
C PRO A 41 -10.19 4.15 5.34
N SER A 42 -9.60 3.82 6.49
CA SER A 42 -10.09 4.19 7.82
C SER A 42 -8.98 4.68 8.71
N GLY A 43 -8.35 5.78 8.31
CA GLY A 43 -7.23 6.31 9.04
C GLY A 43 -6.24 7.10 8.22
N ASN A 44 -5.07 7.32 8.79
CA ASN A 44 -3.89 7.83 8.11
C ASN A 44 -2.66 7.50 8.97
N ILE A 45 -1.49 7.61 8.36
CA ILE A 45 -0.21 7.26 8.97
C ILE A 45 0.76 8.43 8.88
N ALA A 46 1.67 8.47 9.84
CA ALA A 46 2.80 9.36 9.86
C ALA A 46 4.01 8.67 10.49
N VAL A 47 5.19 9.25 10.27
CA VAL A 47 6.42 8.83 10.93
C VAL A 47 7.10 10.03 11.57
N SER A 48 7.79 9.80 12.69
CA SER A 48 8.65 10.80 13.31
C SER A 48 9.94 10.15 13.82
N LEU A 49 10.91 11.01 14.15
CA LEU A 49 12.10 10.61 14.89
C LEU A 49 12.11 11.27 16.27
N ASP A 50 12.36 10.46 17.29
CA ASP A 50 12.57 10.94 18.65
C ASP A 50 13.97 11.59 18.82
N GLN A 51 14.24 12.12 20.03
CA GLN A 51 15.51 12.77 20.35
C GLN A 51 16.73 11.84 20.28
N THR A 52 16.52 10.53 20.35
CA THR A 52 17.55 9.50 20.28
C THR A 52 17.74 8.94 18.86
N GLY A 53 16.97 9.42 17.89
CA GLY A 53 16.95 8.89 16.53
C GLY A 53 16.12 7.61 16.38
N GLY A 54 15.33 7.26 17.39
CA GLY A 54 14.36 6.17 17.31
C GLY A 54 13.20 6.58 16.41
N VAL A 55 12.77 5.64 15.57
CA VAL A 55 11.63 5.82 14.65
C VAL A 55 10.34 5.50 15.38
N THR A 56 9.36 6.38 15.25
CA THR A 56 8.01 6.16 15.76
C THR A 56 7.02 6.25 14.60
N VAL A 57 6.19 5.21 14.47
CA VAL A 57 5.05 5.17 13.56
C VAL A 57 3.84 5.67 14.31
N HIS A 58 3.15 6.66 13.74
CA HIS A 58 1.92 7.22 14.27
C HIS A 58 0.78 6.87 13.32
N MET A 59 -0.30 6.31 13.83
CA MET A 59 -1.47 5.93 13.03
C MET A 59 -2.73 6.47 13.69
N ILE A 60 -3.68 6.89 12.87
CA ILE A 60 -5.08 7.03 13.27
C ILE A 60 -5.84 5.85 12.68
N ALA A 61 -6.60 5.14 13.50
CA ALA A 61 -7.48 4.04 13.11
C ALA A 61 -8.91 4.37 13.57
N CYS A 62 -9.76 4.85 12.66
CA CYS A 62 -11.01 5.52 13.05
C CYS A 62 -12.10 4.54 13.51
N ASP A 63 -12.44 3.58 12.66
CA ASP A 63 -13.51 2.60 12.90
C ASP A 63 -13.03 1.15 12.68
N ILE A 64 -11.70 0.99 12.72
CA ILE A 64 -10.95 -0.26 12.59
C ILE A 64 -9.90 -0.33 13.70
N GLN A 65 -9.36 -1.53 13.96
CA GLN A 65 -8.24 -1.70 14.88
C GLN A 65 -7.01 -2.18 14.12
N VAL A 66 -5.83 -1.73 14.53
CA VAL A 66 -4.53 -2.24 14.05
C VAL A 66 -4.08 -3.33 15.02
N GLU A 67 -3.58 -4.45 14.53
CA GLU A 67 -3.04 -5.56 15.34
C GLU A 67 -1.51 -5.62 15.29
N SER A 68 -0.93 -5.27 14.16
CA SER A 68 0.51 -5.32 13.93
C SER A 68 0.88 -4.36 12.80
N VAL A 69 2.17 -4.11 12.67
CA VAL A 69 2.75 -3.33 11.59
C VAL A 69 3.82 -4.19 10.94
N GLU A 70 3.78 -4.29 9.61
CA GLU A 70 4.86 -4.89 8.84
C GLU A 70 5.75 -3.78 8.28
N LEU A 71 7.03 -3.81 8.64
CA LEU A 71 8.07 -3.00 8.02
C LEU A 71 8.62 -3.75 6.82
N LEU A 72 8.77 -3.07 5.69
CA LEU A 72 9.38 -3.66 4.50
C LEU A 72 10.48 -2.76 3.96
N ILE A 73 11.52 -3.37 3.42
CA ILE A 73 12.50 -2.73 2.53
C ILE A 73 12.62 -3.57 1.26
N GLN A 74 12.69 -2.89 0.11
CA GLN A 74 12.92 -3.59 -1.14
C GLN A 74 14.34 -4.17 -1.16
N SER A 75 14.48 -5.38 -1.73
CA SER A 75 15.82 -5.94 -1.92
C SER A 75 16.56 -5.15 -2.99
N THR A 76 17.82 -4.82 -2.71
CA THR A 76 18.74 -4.24 -3.70
C THR A 76 19.24 -5.28 -4.72
N ILE A 77 18.94 -6.57 -4.50
CA ILE A 77 19.33 -7.68 -5.37
C ILE A 77 18.15 -8.04 -6.28
N PRO A 78 18.31 -7.95 -7.62
CA PRO A 78 17.23 -8.28 -8.55
C PRO A 78 16.73 -9.72 -8.37
N GLY A 79 15.43 -9.87 -8.12
CA GLY A 79 14.76 -11.17 -8.00
C GLY A 79 14.68 -11.73 -6.57
N ASP A 80 15.34 -11.10 -5.60
CA ASP A 80 15.17 -11.44 -4.19
C ASP A 80 13.86 -10.84 -3.64
N PRO A 81 13.18 -11.55 -2.73
CA PRO A 81 12.00 -11.00 -2.06
C PRO A 81 12.37 -9.77 -1.20
N PRO A 82 11.42 -8.87 -0.93
CA PRO A 82 11.65 -7.80 0.03
C PRO A 82 11.97 -8.38 1.41
N LEU A 83 12.79 -7.66 2.18
CA LEU A 83 12.98 -7.99 3.58
C LEU A 83 11.78 -7.40 4.33
N SER A 84 11.09 -8.24 5.12
CA SER A 84 9.97 -7.79 5.95
C SER A 84 10.13 -8.21 7.40
N GLU A 85 9.56 -7.40 8.29
CA GLU A 85 9.53 -7.64 9.72
C GLU A 85 8.19 -7.21 10.28
N ARG A 86 7.49 -8.14 10.93
CA ARG A 86 6.22 -7.83 11.61
C ARG A 86 6.47 -7.50 13.07
N ILE A 87 5.95 -6.34 13.51
CA ILE A 87 5.95 -5.87 14.88
C ILE A 87 4.50 -5.89 15.37
N ASN A 88 4.21 -6.75 16.35
CA ASN A 88 2.86 -6.87 16.90
C ASN A 88 2.63 -5.79 17.96
N LEU A 89 1.40 -5.25 17.99
CA LEU A 89 0.93 -4.48 19.14
C LEU A 89 0.60 -5.44 20.29
N GLU A 90 0.63 -4.96 21.54
CA GLU A 90 0.30 -5.78 22.71
C GLU A 90 -1.14 -6.32 22.65
N HIS A 91 -2.04 -5.53 22.10
CA HIS A 91 -3.40 -5.88 21.75
C HIS A 91 -3.85 -5.03 20.55
N PRO A 92 -4.90 -5.43 19.82
CA PRO A 92 -5.48 -4.58 18.79
C PRO A 92 -5.90 -3.21 19.34
N GLN A 93 -5.61 -2.13 18.60
CA GLN A 93 -5.86 -0.74 19.01
C GLN A 93 -6.56 0.07 17.91
N GLY A 94 -7.55 0.88 18.31
CA GLY A 94 -8.17 1.92 17.48
C GLY A 94 -7.87 3.31 18.03
N GLY A 95 -8.35 4.36 17.38
CA GLY A 95 -8.07 5.76 17.75
C GLY A 95 -6.67 6.18 17.33
N TYR A 96 -5.95 6.89 18.21
CA TYR A 96 -4.53 7.19 18.00
C TYR A 96 -3.66 6.01 18.46
N VAL A 97 -2.87 5.47 17.55
CA VAL A 97 -1.94 4.37 17.79
C VAL A 97 -0.52 4.88 17.59
N GLU A 98 0.33 4.70 18.60
CA GLU A 98 1.76 5.04 18.55
C GLU A 98 2.59 3.77 18.70
N LEU A 99 3.44 3.50 17.72
CA LEU A 99 4.34 2.35 17.73
C LEU A 99 5.79 2.82 17.58
N ARG A 100 6.56 2.74 18.66
CA ARG A 100 8.01 2.93 18.61
C ARG A 100 8.67 1.67 18.06
N LEU A 101 9.43 1.82 16.99
CA LEU A 101 10.14 0.68 16.40
C LEU A 101 11.28 0.25 17.35
N PRO A 102 11.48 -1.06 17.55
CA PRO A 102 12.51 -1.54 18.47
C PRO A 102 13.91 -1.12 18.02
N ALA A 103 14.78 -0.84 18.98
CA ALA A 103 16.18 -0.57 18.67
C ALA A 103 16.85 -1.83 18.10
N SER A 104 17.73 -1.65 17.12
CA SER A 104 18.50 -2.73 16.47
C SER A 104 19.09 -3.71 17.50
N THR A 105 18.91 -5.01 17.26
CA THR A 105 19.58 -6.06 18.05
C THR A 105 20.56 -6.83 17.17
N THR A 106 21.73 -7.18 17.71
CA THR A 106 22.81 -7.85 16.95
C THR A 106 22.50 -9.30 16.54
N ASN A 107 21.35 -9.85 16.94
CA ASN A 107 21.10 -11.30 16.89
C ASN A 107 20.10 -11.78 15.84
N ASN A 108 19.56 -10.89 15.02
CA ASN A 108 18.88 -11.23 13.76
C ASN A 108 19.23 -10.12 12.75
N PRO A 109 19.01 -10.29 11.45
CA PRO A 109 18.79 -9.15 10.56
C PRO A 109 17.28 -8.80 10.53
N PRO A 110 16.75 -8.01 11.47
CA PRO A 110 15.50 -7.29 11.30
C PRO A 110 15.69 -6.16 10.28
N VAL A 111 14.63 -5.82 9.56
CA VAL A 111 14.56 -4.71 8.59
C VAL A 111 15.13 -3.42 9.20
N LEU A 112 14.90 -3.21 10.50
CA LEU A 112 15.40 -2.08 11.28
C LEU A 112 16.92 -1.96 11.34
N ASN A 113 17.65 -3.09 11.40
CA ASN A 113 19.12 -3.04 11.41
C ASN A 113 19.65 -2.50 10.07
N SER A 114 19.01 -2.88 8.96
CA SER A 114 19.35 -2.39 7.63
C SER A 114 19.09 -0.89 7.52
N LEU A 115 17.96 -0.40 8.04
CA LEU A 115 17.61 1.03 8.02
C LEU A 115 18.56 1.90 8.84
N ILE A 116 19.04 1.39 9.98
CA ILE A 116 20.03 2.11 10.79
C ILE A 116 21.41 2.10 10.11
N ALA A 117 21.77 0.99 9.45
CA ALA A 117 23.04 0.88 8.76
C ALA A 117 23.12 1.76 7.50
N ASP A 118 22.00 1.91 6.79
CA ASP A 118 21.87 2.77 5.62
C ASP A 118 20.60 3.62 5.71
N PRO A 119 20.70 4.87 6.19
CA PRO A 119 19.54 5.75 6.37
C PRO A 119 18.95 6.25 5.04
N GLN A 120 19.57 5.94 3.89
CA GLN A 120 19.05 6.23 2.56
C GLN A 120 18.16 5.11 2.03
N LEU A 121 18.06 3.97 2.72
CA LEU A 121 17.14 2.91 2.32
C LEU A 121 15.70 3.37 2.53
N GLU A 122 14.91 3.28 1.47
CA GLU A 122 13.47 3.45 1.53
C GLU A 122 12.86 2.28 2.29
N PHE A 123 11.96 2.60 3.22
CA PHE A 123 11.11 1.62 3.88
C PHE A 123 9.64 1.94 3.72
N TRP A 124 8.85 0.88 3.80
CA TRP A 124 7.40 0.91 3.83
C TRP A 124 6.93 0.46 5.21
N VAL A 125 5.83 1.03 5.66
CA VAL A 125 5.15 0.65 6.88
C VAL A 125 3.75 0.22 6.50
N ASN A 126 3.43 -1.06 6.65
CA ASN A 126 2.12 -1.60 6.31
C ASN A 126 1.35 -1.96 7.60
N PRO A 127 0.37 -1.13 8.02
CA PRO A 127 -0.53 -1.46 9.12
C PRO A 127 -1.37 -2.68 8.77
N ILE A 128 -1.40 -3.63 9.68
CA ILE A 128 -2.22 -4.83 9.55
C ILE A 128 -3.41 -4.66 10.47
N THR A 129 -4.58 -4.51 9.86
CA THR A 129 -5.83 -4.31 10.58
C THR A 129 -6.42 -5.63 11.07
N TYR A 130 -6.97 -5.59 12.27
CA TYR A 130 -7.67 -6.72 12.86
C TYR A 130 -8.97 -6.96 12.10
N LYS A 131 -9.06 -8.13 11.46
CA LYS A 131 -10.26 -8.53 10.72
C LYS A 131 -11.27 -9.13 11.69
N GLY A 132 -12.28 -8.34 12.08
CA GLY A 132 -13.37 -8.80 12.95
C GLY A 132 -14.31 -9.83 12.30
N GLY A 133 -14.25 -10.00 10.97
CA GLY A 133 -15.02 -10.95 10.18
C GLY A 133 -14.45 -11.08 8.75
N GLU A 134 -14.98 -12.02 7.96
CA GLU A 134 -14.51 -12.29 6.58
C GLU A 134 -14.77 -11.12 5.61
N ASP A 135 -15.78 -10.29 5.88
CA ASP A 135 -16.19 -9.14 5.06
C ASP A 135 -15.57 -7.80 5.53
N GLU A 136 -14.51 -7.84 6.35
CA GLU A 136 -13.81 -6.62 6.77
C GLU A 136 -12.82 -6.16 5.69
N HIS A 137 -13.16 -5.06 5.02
CA HIS A 137 -12.37 -4.45 3.94
C HIS A 137 -11.76 -3.10 4.33
N ARG A 138 -11.95 -2.65 5.58
CA ARG A 138 -11.35 -1.40 6.06
C ARG A 138 -9.89 -1.58 6.44
N PHE A 139 -9.09 -0.56 6.15
CA PHE A 139 -7.65 -0.58 6.41
C PHE A 139 -7.14 0.80 6.82
N VAL A 140 -6.05 0.84 7.58
CA VAL A 140 -5.26 2.07 7.74
C VAL A 140 -4.28 2.13 6.58
N PRO A 141 -4.17 3.25 5.84
CA PRO A 141 -3.21 3.38 4.75
C PRO A 141 -1.79 3.05 5.20
N GLU A 142 -1.03 2.40 4.31
CA GLU A 142 0.41 2.18 4.50
C GLU A 142 1.17 3.51 4.53
N LEU A 143 2.45 3.48 4.89
CA LEU A 143 3.42 4.53 4.62
C LEU A 143 4.29 4.00 3.49
N SER A 144 4.28 4.65 2.34
CA SER A 144 5.06 4.25 1.17
C SER A 144 6.45 4.89 1.17
N GLY A 145 7.48 4.07 0.95
CA GLY A 145 8.84 4.42 0.55
C GLY A 145 9.37 5.76 1.07
N ILE A 146 9.71 5.84 2.35
CA ILE A 146 10.40 6.99 2.96
C ILE A 146 11.78 6.57 3.45
N THR A 147 12.73 7.49 3.53
CA THR A 147 14.06 7.23 4.07
C THR A 147 14.22 7.85 5.46
N ILE A 148 15.07 7.25 6.32
CA ILE A 148 15.39 7.85 7.63
C ILE A 148 16.01 9.23 7.43
N ALA A 149 16.88 9.39 6.44
CA ALA A 149 17.52 10.66 6.13
C ALA A 149 16.52 11.76 5.73
N GLU A 150 15.43 11.41 5.03
CA GLU A 150 14.34 12.33 4.75
C GLU A 150 13.68 12.81 6.04
N VAL A 151 13.34 11.88 6.95
CA VAL A 151 12.76 12.24 8.26
C VAL A 151 13.72 13.09 9.10
N GLU A 152 15.02 12.85 9.01
CA GLU A 152 16.04 13.64 9.72
C GLU A 152 16.18 15.09 9.25
N ASN A 153 15.73 15.42 8.04
CA ASN A 153 15.75 16.79 7.52
C ASN A 153 14.66 17.68 8.14
N HIS A 154 13.78 17.11 8.99
CA HIS A 154 12.72 17.82 9.67
C HIS A 154 13.02 17.99 11.18
N PRO A 155 12.43 19.00 11.85
CA PRO A 155 12.58 19.17 13.28
C PRO A 155 12.20 17.90 14.06
N ARG A 156 13.00 17.55 15.08
CA ARG A 156 12.70 16.40 15.95
C ARG A 156 11.35 16.62 16.63
N GLY A 157 10.50 15.59 16.61
CA GLY A 157 9.13 15.66 17.12
C GLY A 157 8.09 16.18 16.11
N SER A 158 8.49 16.61 14.91
CA SER A 158 7.55 16.80 13.81
C SER A 158 7.10 15.45 13.25
N LEU A 159 5.84 15.35 12.85
CA LEU A 159 5.28 14.16 12.20
C LEU A 159 5.26 14.41 10.69
N LEU A 160 5.74 13.44 9.92
CA LEU A 160 5.64 13.44 8.46
C LEU A 160 4.49 12.55 8.05
N VAL A 161 3.39 13.18 7.62
CA VAL A 161 2.14 12.53 7.24
C VAL A 161 2.14 12.29 5.75
N GLN A 162 1.88 11.05 5.36
CA GLN A 162 1.68 10.72 3.96
C GLN A 162 0.20 10.79 3.61
N ASN A 163 -0.12 11.67 2.66
CA ASN A 163 -1.48 11.82 2.15
C ASN A 163 -1.65 10.97 0.89
N TYR A 164 -2.83 10.38 0.72
CA TYR A 164 -3.13 9.43 -0.36
C TYR A 164 -4.13 9.97 -1.37
N VAL A 165 -4.01 9.51 -2.61
CA VAL A 165 -5.05 9.70 -3.62
C VAL A 165 -6.26 8.89 -3.19
N ALA A 166 -7.41 9.55 -3.06
CA ALA A 166 -8.65 8.89 -2.65
C ALA A 166 -8.99 7.75 -3.64
N GLY A 167 -9.18 6.54 -3.11
CA GLY A 167 -9.46 5.34 -3.89
C GLY A 167 -8.22 4.65 -4.49
N THR A 168 -7.00 5.07 -4.15
CA THR A 168 -5.77 4.35 -4.47
C THR A 168 -4.87 4.22 -3.23
N HIS A 169 -3.77 3.47 -3.37
CA HIS A 169 -2.69 3.38 -2.37
C HIS A 169 -1.51 4.31 -2.72
N ASP A 170 -1.68 5.19 -3.71
CA ASP A 170 -0.59 6.05 -4.17
C ASP A 170 -0.48 7.29 -3.30
N PRO A 171 0.73 7.64 -2.83
CA PRO A 171 0.94 8.86 -2.07
C PRO A 171 0.87 10.10 -2.98
N ILE A 172 0.30 11.18 -2.45
CA ILE A 172 0.25 12.51 -3.09
C ILE A 172 1.40 13.38 -2.57
N THR A 173 1.47 13.51 -1.25
CA THR A 173 2.39 14.43 -0.56
C THR A 173 2.85 13.82 0.75
N LEU A 174 4.02 14.28 1.18
CA LEU A 174 4.54 14.08 2.53
C LEU A 174 4.54 15.44 3.22
N ASP A 175 3.67 15.61 4.21
CA ASP A 175 3.43 16.91 4.86
C ASP A 175 3.94 16.88 6.31
N GLU A 176 4.67 17.92 6.70
CA GLU A 176 5.10 18.12 8.08
C GLU A 176 3.96 18.72 8.91
N VAL A 177 3.60 18.05 10.01
CA VAL A 177 2.54 18.49 10.93
C VAL A 177 2.94 18.31 12.39
N THR A 178 2.21 18.98 13.28
CA THR A 178 2.28 18.74 14.73
C THR A 178 1.42 17.53 15.12
N LEU A 179 1.68 16.95 16.29
CA LEU A 179 0.86 15.84 16.81
C LEU A 179 -0.63 16.21 16.91
N ASP A 180 -0.95 17.40 17.43
CA ASP A 180 -2.35 17.85 17.54
C ASP A 180 -3.00 18.01 16.17
N ALA A 181 -2.28 18.58 15.20
CA ALA A 181 -2.77 18.68 13.81
C ALA A 181 -2.91 17.29 13.17
N PHE A 182 -2.04 16.34 13.49
CA PHE A 182 -2.20 14.95 13.07
C PHE A 182 -3.44 14.33 13.69
N LYS A 183 -3.71 14.48 14.98
CA LYS A 183 -4.89 13.87 15.63
C LYS A 183 -6.19 14.51 15.14
N ASP A 184 -6.28 15.84 15.15
CA ASP A 184 -7.54 16.56 14.94
C ASP A 184 -7.76 17.05 13.50
N GLY A 185 -6.72 16.98 12.66
CA GLY A 185 -6.77 17.47 11.29
C GLY A 185 -7.62 16.60 10.36
N PRO A 186 -8.10 17.17 9.24
CA PRO A 186 -8.75 16.38 8.20
C PRO A 186 -7.71 15.53 7.43
N ALA A 187 -8.10 14.33 7.02
CA ALA A 187 -7.36 13.54 6.05
C ALA A 187 -8.34 12.83 5.11
N ASN A 188 -8.01 12.77 3.81
CA ASN A 188 -8.90 12.21 2.78
C ASN A 188 -9.19 10.72 2.97
N SER A 189 -8.33 10.03 3.72
CA SER A 189 -8.42 8.61 4.06
C SER A 189 -9.16 8.34 5.37
N ARG A 190 -9.69 9.38 6.04
CA ARG A 190 -10.54 9.22 7.22
C ARG A 190 -12.02 9.20 6.83
N PRO A 191 -12.81 8.24 7.33
CA PRO A 191 -14.26 8.24 7.13
C PRO A 191 -14.91 9.42 7.84
N PRO A 192 -16.11 9.85 7.39
CA PRO A 192 -16.91 10.84 8.09
C PRO A 192 -17.18 10.41 9.54
N GLY A 193 -16.97 11.33 10.50
CA GLY A 193 -17.18 11.05 11.91
C GLY A 193 -16.02 10.34 12.61
N CYS A 194 -14.86 10.19 11.96
CA CYS A 194 -13.63 9.79 12.65
C CYS A 194 -13.36 10.72 13.85
N THR A 195 -13.30 10.13 15.04
CA THR A 195 -12.95 10.81 16.29
C THR A 195 -11.73 10.11 16.86
N VAL A 196 -10.71 10.90 17.18
CA VAL A 196 -9.46 10.39 17.73
C VAL A 196 -9.52 10.54 19.24
N GLU A 197 -9.88 9.46 19.94
CA GLU A 197 -9.71 9.36 21.40
C GLU A 197 -8.24 9.01 21.73
#